data_AF-A0A6A4CUU9-F1
#
_entry.id   AF-A0A6A4CUU9-F1
#
_cell.length_a   1.000
_cell.length_b   1.000
_cell.length_c   1.000
_cell.angle_alpha   90.00
_cell.angle_beta   90.00
_cell.angle_gamma   90.00
#
_symmetry.space_group_name_H-M   'P 1'
#
loop_
_entity.id
_entity.type
_entity.pdbx_description
1 polymer ?
#
loop_
_entity_poly.entity_id
_entity_poly.type
_entity_poly.pdbx_seq_one_letter_code
_entity_poly.pdbx_strand_id
1 'polypeptide(L)'
;MDFADIPFNVPVIIQSVRQKKNLQNPVGTRMARCLVDNRDVYEQMILHRQLNDKVTIQSKRNGRFLQVRANGDCEFDSHEMNERALFTLETDSTCSIFFVSSFMGNVLHCNNENVARCGNTLREYWEEWRIVEPRATSPTTPVEQ
;
A
#
# COMPACT_ATOMS: atom_id res chain seq x y z
N MET A 1 -1.29 16.76 -5.56
CA MET A 1 -0.01 16.05 -5.72
C MET A 1 0.09 15.60 -7.16
N ASP A 2 1.22 15.82 -7.82
CA ASP A 2 1.45 15.21 -9.14
C ASP A 2 1.84 13.73 -8.92
N PHE A 3 1.33 12.81 -9.73
CA PHE A 3 1.78 11.41 -9.67
C PHE A 3 3.27 11.26 -10.00
N ALA A 4 3.89 12.28 -10.60
CA ALA A 4 5.34 12.39 -10.74
C ALA A 4 6.10 12.36 -9.39
N ASP A 5 5.48 12.83 -8.31
CA ASP A 5 6.10 12.91 -6.98
C ASP A 5 6.05 11.60 -6.20
N ILE A 6 5.36 10.57 -6.73
CA ILE A 6 5.25 9.28 -6.04
C ILE A 6 6.58 8.53 -6.15
N PRO A 7 7.21 8.17 -5.02
CA PRO A 7 8.48 7.44 -5.00
C PRO A 7 8.27 5.96 -5.35
N PHE A 8 8.22 5.65 -6.64
CA PHE A 8 8.12 4.28 -7.14
C PHE A 8 9.45 3.51 -7.00
N ASN A 9 9.35 2.19 -6.88
CA ASN A 9 10.48 1.24 -6.80
C ASN A 9 11.42 1.44 -5.60
N VAL A 10 11.02 2.23 -4.61
CA VAL A 10 11.72 2.40 -3.34
C VAL A 10 10.78 2.09 -2.16
N PRO A 11 11.31 1.76 -0.97
CA PRO A 11 10.49 1.48 0.20
C PRO A 11 9.80 2.74 0.71
N VAL A 12 8.49 2.65 0.93
CA VAL A 12 7.63 3.73 1.40
C VAL A 12 6.74 3.25 2.54
N ILE A 13 6.23 4.22 3.31
CA ILE A 13 5.18 3.99 4.30
C ILE A 13 3.87 4.57 3.80
N ILE A 14 2.88 3.70 3.61
CA ILE A 14 1.52 4.07 3.19
C ILE A 14 0.64 4.11 4.44
N GLN A 15 0.16 5.30 4.82
CA GLN A 15 -0.58 5.52 6.06
C GLN A 15 -2.02 5.92 5.78
N SER A 16 -2.96 5.26 6.46
CA SER A 16 -4.37 5.65 6.45
C SER A 16 -4.52 7.00 7.15
N VAL A 17 -5.12 7.96 6.44
CA VAL A 17 -5.31 9.32 6.97
C VAL A 17 -6.28 9.32 8.15
N ARG A 18 -7.37 8.53 8.08
CA ARG A 18 -8.32 8.36 9.18
C ARG A 18 -7.71 7.73 10.42
N GLN A 19 -7.12 6.55 10.24
CA GLN A 19 -6.69 5.71 11.37
C GLN A 19 -5.35 6.14 11.95
N LYS A 20 -4.56 6.94 11.21
CA LYS A 20 -3.15 7.25 11.54
C LYS A 20 -2.33 5.98 11.78
N LYS A 21 -2.60 4.95 10.97
CA LYS A 21 -1.96 3.63 11.00
C LYS A 21 -1.44 3.26 9.61
N ASN A 22 -0.36 2.51 9.59
CA ASN A 22 0.38 2.17 8.39
C ASN A 22 -0.11 0.85 7.83
N LEU A 23 -0.20 0.72 6.50
CA LEU A 23 -0.45 -0.55 5.83
C LEU A 23 0.73 -1.50 6.11
N GLN A 24 0.44 -2.70 6.60
CA GLN A 24 1.46 -3.67 6.98
C GLN A 24 1.16 -5.08 6.49
N ASN A 25 2.25 -5.84 6.29
CA ASN A 25 2.25 -7.29 6.15
C ASN A 25 2.94 -7.96 7.36
N PRO A 26 2.21 -8.16 8.48
CA PRO A 26 2.79 -8.72 9.70
C PRO A 26 3.13 -10.21 9.60
N VAL A 27 3.93 -10.72 10.54
CA VAL A 27 4.25 -12.15 10.65
C VAL A 27 3.00 -12.94 11.07
N GLY A 28 2.87 -14.19 10.60
CA GLY A 28 1.82 -15.10 11.03
C GLY A 28 0.48 -14.93 10.31
N THR A 29 0.36 -13.98 9.39
CA THR A 29 -0.83 -13.82 8.54
C THR A 29 -0.48 -13.29 7.15
N ARG A 30 -1.35 -13.59 6.17
CA ARG A 30 -1.30 -13.00 4.83
C ARG A 30 -2.19 -11.77 4.72
N MET A 31 -3.10 -11.56 5.67
CA MET A 31 -4.03 -10.44 5.68
C MET A 31 -3.27 -9.13 5.79
N ALA A 32 -3.65 -8.17 4.95
CA ALA A 32 -3.16 -6.80 5.05
C ALA A 32 -3.81 -6.12 6.26
N ARG A 33 -2.98 -5.53 7.11
CA ARG A 33 -3.41 -4.88 8.35
C ARG A 33 -3.05 -3.41 8.31
N CYS A 34 -3.70 -2.59 9.13
CA CYS A 34 -3.24 -1.24 9.40
C CYS A 34 -2.88 -1.12 10.87
N LEU A 35 -1.59 -1.06 11.17
CA LEU A 35 -1.10 -1.06 12.55
C LEU A 35 -0.31 0.22 12.83
N VAL A 36 0.01 0.44 14.10
CA VAL A 36 0.83 1.59 14.50
C VAL A 36 2.22 1.51 13.85
N ASP A 37 2.86 2.67 13.70
CA ASP A 37 4.24 2.75 13.25
C ASP A 37 5.16 2.03 14.25
N ASN A 38 5.74 0.90 13.83
CA ASN A 38 6.61 0.07 14.64
C ASN A 38 8.09 0.26 14.29
N ARG A 39 8.35 1.11 13.30
CA ARG A 39 9.61 1.30 12.61
C ARG A 39 10.26 0.04 12.06
N ASP A 40 9.45 -0.88 11.54
CA ASP A 40 9.93 -2.18 11.07
C ASP A 40 9.78 -2.38 9.55
N VAL A 41 10.15 -3.58 9.09
CA VAL A 41 10.06 -3.95 7.67
C VAL A 41 8.64 -4.35 7.24
N TYR A 42 7.74 -4.62 8.19
CA TYR A 42 6.38 -5.09 7.91
C TYR A 42 5.49 -3.99 7.35
N GLU A 43 5.78 -2.74 7.69
CA GLU A 43 5.11 -1.55 7.16
C GLU A 43 5.72 -0.97 5.89
N GLN A 44 6.87 -1.49 5.44
CA GLN A 44 7.52 -1.03 4.22
C GLN A 44 6.89 -1.64 2.98
N MET A 45 6.33 -0.78 2.14
CA MET A 45 5.75 -1.15 0.86
C MET A 45 6.61 -0.62 -0.28
N ILE A 46 6.54 -1.25 -1.45
CA ILE A 46 7.12 -0.73 -2.69
C ILE A 46 5.97 -0.57 -3.68
N LEU A 47 5.84 0.65 -4.21
CA LEU A 47 4.91 0.93 -5.30
C LEU A 47 5.61 0.68 -6.63
N HIS A 48 4.99 -0.08 -7.52
CA HIS A 48 5.49 -0.29 -8.87
C HIS A 48 4.50 0.25 -9.90
N ARG A 49 4.99 1.05 -10.85
CA ARG A 49 4.21 1.42 -12.04
C ARG A 49 4.08 0.22 -12.96
N GLN A 50 2.89 0.08 -13.54
CA GLN A 50 2.56 -0.93 -14.53
C GLN A 50 2.00 -0.25 -15.79
N LEU A 51 1.74 -1.05 -16.82
CA LEU A 51 1.07 -0.57 -18.03
C LEU A 51 -0.32 0.01 -17.71
N ASN A 52 -0.81 0.88 -18.58
CA ASN A 52 -2.13 1.54 -18.48
C ASN A 52 -2.32 2.34 -17.18
N ASP A 53 -1.26 3.02 -16.73
CA ASP A 53 -1.25 3.86 -15.52
C ASP A 53 -1.72 3.12 -14.26
N LYS A 54 -1.51 1.80 -14.23
CA LYS A 54 -1.79 0.97 -13.06
C LYS A 54 -0.59 0.93 -12.14
N VAL A 55 -0.84 0.58 -10.88
CA VAL A 55 0.19 0.38 -9.87
C VAL A 55 -0.05 -0.91 -9.11
N THR A 56 1.02 -1.50 -8.59
CA THR A 56 0.94 -2.57 -7.59
C THR A 56 1.59 -2.13 -6.29
N ILE A 57 1.15 -2.74 -5.18
CA ILE A 57 1.72 -2.54 -3.85
C ILE A 57 2.40 -3.83 -3.42
N GLN A 58 3.71 -3.83 -3.25
CA GLN A 58 4.49 -4.99 -2.84
C GLN A 58 4.97 -4.82 -1.40
N SER A 59 4.88 -5.87 -0.59
CA SER A 59 5.52 -5.92 0.73
C SER A 59 7.04 -6.04 0.56
N LYS A 60 7.80 -5.05 1.07
CA LYS A 60 9.27 -5.06 1.07
C LYS A 60 9.83 -6.30 1.77
N ARG A 61 9.16 -6.75 2.84
CA ARG A 61 9.59 -7.84 3.71
C ARG A 61 9.73 -9.17 2.97
N ASN A 62 8.79 -9.49 2.09
CA ASN A 62 8.71 -10.82 1.49
C ASN A 62 8.39 -10.84 -0.01
N GLY A 63 8.34 -9.67 -0.66
CA GLY A 63 8.12 -9.57 -2.10
C GLY A 63 6.71 -9.95 -2.56
N ARG A 64 5.75 -10.17 -1.65
CA ARG A 64 4.37 -10.48 -2.03
C ARG A 64 3.60 -9.22 -2.37
N PHE A 65 2.76 -9.30 -3.39
CA PHE A 65 1.87 -8.21 -3.81
C PHE A 65 0.56 -8.23 -3.03
N LEU A 66 0.03 -7.04 -2.72
CA LEU A 66 -1.29 -6.86 -2.16
C LEU A 66 -2.33 -7.23 -3.23
N GLN A 67 -3.12 -8.26 -2.97
CA GLN A 67 -4.20 -8.72 -3.84
C GLN A 67 -5.56 -8.53 -3.19
N VAL A 68 -6.55 -8.20 -4.01
CA VAL A 68 -7.96 -8.10 -3.60
C VAL A 68 -8.69 -9.42 -3.87
N ARG A 69 -9.27 -9.99 -2.80
CA ARG A 69 -10.17 -11.14 -2.85
C ARG A 69 -11.56 -10.71 -3.30
N ALA A 70 -12.36 -11.66 -3.79
CA ALA A 70 -13.73 -11.38 -4.27
C ALA A 70 -14.68 -10.86 -3.18
N ASN A 71 -14.37 -11.09 -1.89
CA ASN A 71 -15.12 -10.56 -0.76
C ASN A 71 -14.61 -9.17 -0.29
N GLY A 72 -13.67 -8.56 -1.04
CA GLY A 72 -13.07 -7.27 -0.71
C GLY A 72 -11.88 -7.34 0.26
N ASP A 73 -11.51 -8.52 0.78
CA ASP A 73 -10.33 -8.64 1.64
C ASP A 73 -9.05 -8.37 0.85
N CYS A 74 -8.07 -7.75 1.50
CA CYS A 74 -6.75 -7.55 0.92
C CYS A 74 -5.70 -8.43 1.59
N GLU A 75 -4.92 -9.14 0.79
CA GLU A 75 -3.92 -10.09 1.25
C GLU A 75 -2.60 -9.95 0.49
N PHE A 76 -1.48 -10.07 1.20
CA PHE A 76 -0.15 -10.25 0.61
C PHE A 76 0.12 -11.74 0.42
N ASP A 77 -0.41 -12.32 -0.65
CA ASP A 77 -0.46 -13.77 -0.86
C ASP A 77 0.57 -14.28 -1.89
N SER A 78 0.68 -13.60 -3.04
CA SER A 78 1.46 -14.07 -4.19
C SER A 78 2.65 -13.18 -4.53
N HIS A 79 3.70 -13.79 -5.07
CA HIS A 79 4.81 -13.08 -5.74
C HIS A 79 4.49 -12.78 -7.21
N GLU A 80 3.40 -13.35 -7.73
CA GLU A 80 2.96 -13.09 -9.09
C GLU A 80 2.04 -11.88 -9.11
N MET A 81 2.34 -10.98 -10.05
CA MET A 81 1.47 -9.89 -10.40
C MET A 81 0.35 -10.40 -11.30
N ASN A 82 -0.89 -10.29 -10.82
CA ASN A 82 -2.10 -10.59 -11.58
C ASN A 82 -3.10 -9.43 -11.46
N GLU A 83 -4.24 -9.54 -12.12
CA GLU A 83 -5.27 -8.48 -12.15
C GLU A 83 -5.76 -8.06 -10.75
N ARG A 84 -5.72 -8.97 -9.77
CA ARG A 84 -6.14 -8.70 -8.39
C ARG A 84 -5.15 -7.82 -7.62
N ALA A 85 -3.91 -7.70 -8.12
CA ALA A 85 -2.87 -6.85 -7.54
C ALA A 85 -2.84 -5.43 -8.12
N LEU A 86 -3.62 -5.15 -9.16
CA LEU A 86 -3.58 -3.88 -9.89
C LEU A 86 -4.52 -2.84 -9.28
N PHE A 87 -3.99 -1.64 -9.08
CA PHE A 87 -4.73 -0.47 -8.62
C PHE A 87 -4.57 0.69 -9.59
N THR A 88 -5.57 1.55 -9.70
CA THR A 88 -5.42 2.92 -10.21
C THR A 88 -5.22 3.85 -9.03
N LEU A 89 -4.31 4.81 -9.18
CA LEU A 89 -4.16 5.90 -8.22
C LEU A 89 -5.08 7.05 -8.63
N GLU A 90 -5.89 7.50 -7.68
CA GLU A 90 -6.62 8.76 -7.77
C GLU A 90 -6.10 9.71 -6.68
N THR A 91 -6.21 11.01 -6.89
CA THR A 91 -5.88 12.03 -5.90
C THR A 91 -6.90 13.16 -5.95
N ASP A 92 -7.03 13.89 -4.85
CA ASP A 92 -7.95 15.00 -4.69
C ASP A 92 -7.21 16.32 -4.35
N SER A 93 -7.99 17.36 -4.07
CA SER A 93 -7.45 18.67 -3.66
C SER A 93 -6.66 18.64 -2.34
N THR A 94 -6.87 17.62 -1.49
CA THR A 94 -6.14 17.46 -0.22
C THR A 94 -4.81 16.75 -0.38
N CYS A 95 -4.45 16.36 -1.61
CA CYS A 95 -3.28 15.53 -1.93
C CYS A 95 -3.34 14.14 -1.28
N SER A 96 -4.54 13.67 -0.91
CA SER A 96 -4.75 12.29 -0.48
C SER A 96 -4.67 11.36 -1.69
N ILE A 97 -4.27 10.12 -1.43
CA ILE A 97 -4.15 9.05 -2.43
C ILE A 97 -5.26 8.04 -2.18
N PHE A 98 -5.98 7.70 -3.24
CA PHE A 98 -6.96 6.63 -3.25
C PHE A 98 -6.44 5.50 -4.14
N PHE A 99 -6.39 4.28 -3.59
CA PHE A 99 -6.00 3.09 -4.34
C PHE A 99 -7.27 2.36 -4.79
N VAL A 100 -7.63 2.49 -6.07
CA VAL A 100 -8.84 1.90 -6.63
C VAL A 100 -8.51 0.56 -7.27
N SER A 101 -9.06 -0.52 -6.72
CA SER A 101 -8.86 -1.88 -7.23
C SER A 101 -9.31 -1.97 -8.69
N SER A 102 -8.43 -2.41 -9.58
CA SER A 102 -8.80 -2.66 -10.99
C SER A 102 -9.66 -3.93 -11.14
N PHE A 103 -9.65 -4.81 -10.13
CA PHE A 103 -10.41 -6.05 -10.14
C PHE A 103 -11.89 -5.84 -9.74
N MET A 104 -12.17 -4.97 -8.76
CA MET A 104 -13.54 -4.75 -8.26
C MET A 104 -14.07 -3.31 -8.42
N GLY A 105 -13.21 -2.33 -8.72
CA GLY A 105 -13.57 -0.91 -8.69
C GLY A 105 -13.70 -0.31 -7.28
N ASN A 106 -13.53 -1.13 -6.25
CA ASN A 106 -13.58 -0.71 -4.85
C ASN A 106 -12.27 -0.04 -4.42
N VAL A 107 -12.36 0.86 -3.44
CA VAL A 107 -11.24 1.65 -2.94
C VAL A 107 -10.69 1.03 -1.65
N LEU A 108 -9.36 0.98 -1.57
CA LEU A 108 -8.66 0.50 -0.39
C LEU A 108 -8.95 1.43 0.79
N HIS A 109 -9.39 0.87 1.91
CA HIS A 109 -9.55 1.57 3.18
C HIS A 109 -9.04 0.73 4.33
N CYS A 110 -8.87 1.38 5.48
CA CYS A 110 -8.61 0.70 6.73
C CYS A 110 -9.87 0.65 7.59
N ASN A 111 -10.41 -0.53 7.87
CA ASN A 111 -11.63 -0.64 8.67
C ASN A 111 -11.36 -0.49 10.20
N ASN A 112 -12.43 -0.46 10.99
CA ASN A 112 -12.36 -0.34 12.46
C ASN A 112 -11.63 -1.50 13.15
N GLU A 113 -11.52 -2.64 12.49
CA GLU A 113 -10.82 -3.83 13.00
C GLU A 113 -9.34 -3.84 12.61
N ASN A 114 -8.83 -2.74 12.05
CA ASN A 114 -7.45 -2.60 11.57
C ASN A 114 -7.11 -3.56 10.42
N VAL A 115 -8.10 -3.94 9.62
CA VAL A 115 -7.94 -4.73 8.38
C VAL A 115 -7.95 -3.77 7.20
N ALA A 116 -6.98 -3.89 6.30
CA ALA A 116 -7.02 -3.19 5.02
C ALA A 116 -7.91 -3.97 4.05
N ARG A 117 -8.89 -3.30 3.43
CA ARG A 117 -9.90 -3.92 2.57
C ARG A 117 -10.28 -3.01 1.41
N CYS A 118 -10.74 -3.59 0.31
CA CYS A 118 -11.44 -2.91 -0.78
C CYS A 118 -12.93 -3.22 -0.70
N GLY A 119 -13.62 -2.66 0.30
CA GLY A 119 -15.00 -3.03 0.64
C GLY A 119 -16.11 -2.12 0.11
N ASN A 120 -15.78 -0.95 -0.45
CA ASN A 120 -16.74 0.01 -0.96
C ASN A 120 -16.13 0.85 -2.10
N THR A 121 -16.92 1.71 -2.75
CA THR A 121 -16.48 2.59 -3.84
C THR A 121 -16.36 4.07 -3.42
N LEU A 122 -16.33 4.36 -2.12
CA LEU A 122 -16.27 5.73 -1.63
C LEU A 122 -14.89 6.35 -1.86
N ARG A 123 -14.83 7.67 -1.90
CA ARG A 123 -13.60 8.47 -1.87
C ARG A 123 -13.70 9.44 -0.70
N GLU A 124 -13.94 8.87 0.47
CA GLU A 124 -14.12 9.61 1.70
C GLU A 124 -12.93 9.38 2.63
N TYR A 125 -13.02 9.98 3.80
CA TYR A 125 -11.95 10.04 4.78
C TYR A 125 -11.36 8.67 5.18
N TRP A 126 -12.12 7.57 5.04
CA TRP A 126 -11.66 6.21 5.36
C TRP A 126 -10.76 5.62 4.27
N GLU A 127 -10.97 6.03 3.02
CA GLU A 127 -10.28 5.58 1.83
C GLU A 127 -9.04 6.44 1.50
N GLU A 128 -8.84 7.53 2.23
CA GLU A 128 -7.68 8.40 2.09
C GLU A 128 -6.41 7.77 2.67
N TRP A 129 -5.38 7.72 1.84
CA TRP A 129 -4.02 7.34 2.21
C TRP A 129 -3.03 8.47 1.92
N ARG A 130 -1.90 8.45 2.61
CA ARG A 130 -0.75 9.30 2.30
C ARG A 130 0.54 8.50 2.34
N ILE A 131 1.53 8.94 1.58
CA ILE A 131 2.91 8.43 1.68
C ILE A 131 3.65 9.32 2.68
N VAL A 132 4.14 8.74 3.78
CA VAL A 132 4.73 9.52 4.89
C VAL A 132 6.25 9.64 4.77
N GLU A 133 6.89 8.69 4.10
CA GLU A 133 8.34 8.64 3.90
C GLU A 133 8.61 7.83 2.62
N PRO A 134 9.68 8.12 1.84
CA PRO A 134 10.64 7.07 1.57
C PRO A 134 11.42 6.82 2.86
N ARG A 135 11.39 5.61 3.42
CA ARG A 135 12.30 5.29 4.53
C ARG A 135 13.70 5.36 3.96
N ALA A 136 14.46 6.38 4.37
CA ALA A 136 15.88 6.43 4.07
C ALA A 136 16.50 5.14 4.61
N THR A 137 16.92 4.25 3.70
CA THR A 137 17.87 3.21 4.08
C THR A 137 19.12 3.96 4.51
N SER A 138 19.50 3.84 5.78
CA SER A 138 20.82 4.26 6.24
C SER A 138 21.84 3.75 5.22
N PRO A 139 22.73 4.60 4.67
CA PRO A 139 23.78 4.10 3.81
C PRO A 139 24.61 3.11 4.62
N THR A 140 24.59 1.84 4.22
CA THR A 140 25.60 0.89 4.68
C THR A 140 26.92 1.43 4.17
N THR A 141 27.72 2.01 5.05
CA THR A 141 29.09 2.43 4.70
C THR A 141 29.80 1.19 4.15
N PRO A 142 30.44 1.26 2.97
CA PRO A 142 31.32 0.20 2.53
C PRO A 142 32.40 0.03 3.60
N VAL A 143 32.52 -1.17 4.16
CA VAL A 143 33.75 -1.54 4.89
C VAL A 143 34.81 -1.68 3.81
N GLU A 144 35.62 -0.65 3.67
CA GLU A 144 36.85 -0.68 2.88
C GLU A 144 37.78 -1.72 3.51
N GLN A 145 38.13 -2.76 2.74
CA GLN A 145 39.22 -3.71 3.06
C GLN A 145 40.42 -3.37 2.20
#